data_AF-F8NJM9-F1
#
_entry.id   AF-F8NJM9-F1
#
_cell.length_a   1.000
_cell.length_b   1.000
_cell.length_c   1.000
_cell.angle_alpha   90.00
_cell.angle_beta   90.00
_cell.angle_gamma   90.00
#
_symmetry.space_group_name_H-M   'P 1'
#
loop_
_entity.id
_entity.type
_entity.pdbx_description
1 polymer ?
#
loop_
_entity_poly.entity_id
_entity_poly.type
_entity_poly.pdbx_seq_one_letter_code
_entity_poly.pdbx_strand_id
1 'polypeptide(L)'
;SSLAKIEPVKIHMCSKSCIPYTGDYKDLQVCPYITKGQNTCKENQYIAGSKSKPKSQILCVSFIPIIQAMFSNKESSQMLRYRDK
;
A
#
# COMPACT_ATOMS: atom_id res chain seq x y z
N SER A 1 8.96 9.03 -21.24
CA SER A 1 9.03 9.37 -19.80
C SER A 1 7.62 9.57 -19.27
N SER A 2 7.27 9.02 -18.10
CA SER A 2 5.94 9.21 -17.50
C SER A 2 5.77 10.66 -17.02
N LEU A 3 4.61 11.27 -17.29
CA LEU A 3 4.30 12.66 -16.93
C LEU A 3 4.30 12.88 -15.41
N ALA A 4 3.78 11.90 -14.67
CA ALA A 4 3.94 11.78 -13.23
C ALA A 4 4.83 10.55 -12.96
N LYS A 5 5.90 10.72 -12.18
CA LYS A 5 6.83 9.64 -11.80
C LYS A 5 6.18 8.71 -10.75
N ILE A 6 5.12 8.03 -11.17
CA ILE A 6 4.34 7.14 -10.33
C ILE A 6 5.03 5.78 -10.28
N GLU A 7 5.28 5.28 -9.08
CA GLU A 7 5.85 3.96 -8.87
C GLU A 7 4.98 3.17 -7.88
N PRO A 8 4.58 1.93 -8.21
CA PRO A 8 3.82 1.10 -7.30
C PRO A 8 4.71 0.55 -6.18
N VAL A 9 4.20 0.60 -4.95
CA VAL A 9 4.86 0.05 -3.76
C VAL A 9 4.10 -1.19 -3.32
N LYS A 10 4.83 -2.29 -3.08
CA LYS A 10 4.28 -3.51 -2.50
C LYS A 10 4.35 -3.40 -0.97
N ILE A 11 3.21 -3.51 -0.32
CA ILE A 11 3.07 -3.45 1.13
C ILE A 11 2.62 -4.82 1.64
N HIS A 12 3.30 -5.35 2.64
CA HIS A 12 2.91 -6.61 3.26
C HIS A 12 1.57 -6.45 3.99
N MET A 13 0.69 -7.42 3.88
CA MET A 13 -0.64 -7.36 4.48
C MET A 13 -1.01 -8.69 5.14
N CYS A 14 -1.84 -8.65 6.17
CA CYS A 14 -2.48 -9.85 6.70
C CYS A 14 -3.23 -10.58 5.58
N SER A 15 -3.15 -11.91 5.51
CA SER A 15 -3.86 -12.69 4.46
C SER A 15 -5.38 -12.62 4.58
N LYS A 16 -5.90 -12.24 5.75
CA LYS A 16 -7.33 -11.92 5.96
C LYS A 16 -7.67 -10.45 5.72
N SER A 17 -6.73 -9.67 5.17
CA SER A 17 -6.88 -8.23 4.89
C SER A 17 -7.23 -7.37 6.11
N CYS A 18 -6.88 -7.81 7.32
CA CYS A 18 -7.19 -7.06 8.55
C CYS A 18 -6.37 -5.77 8.69
N ILE A 19 -5.06 -5.87 8.50
CA ILE A 19 -4.12 -4.75 8.61
C ILE A 19 -2.98 -4.87 7.59
N PRO A 20 -2.45 -3.75 7.07
CA PRO A 20 -1.14 -3.69 6.46
C PRO A 20 -0.04 -3.68 7.53
N TYR A 21 1.06 -4.40 7.30
CA TYR A 21 2.24 -4.41 8.18
C TYR A 21 3.11 -3.19 7.89
N THR A 22 2.66 -2.03 8.36
CA THR A 22 3.30 -0.72 8.20
C THR A 22 3.22 0.06 9.50
N GLY A 23 4.01 1.14 9.65
CA GLY A 23 3.99 1.97 10.85
C GLY A 23 4.24 1.14 12.12
N ASP A 24 3.34 1.24 13.09
CA ASP A 24 3.40 0.52 14.36
C ASP A 24 3.29 -1.01 14.22
N TYR A 25 2.79 -1.49 13.08
CA TYR A 25 2.65 -2.92 12.79
C TYR A 25 3.81 -3.48 11.98
N LYS A 26 4.81 -2.68 11.60
CA LYS A 26 5.86 -3.07 10.64
C LYS A 26 6.69 -4.30 11.09
N ASP A 27 6.93 -4.42 12.39
CA ASP A 27 7.78 -5.46 12.98
C ASP A 27 6.98 -6.66 13.50
N LEU A 28 5.65 -6.64 13.36
CA LEU A 28 4.79 -7.72 13.82
C LEU A 28 4.79 -8.88 12.83
N GLN A 29 5.07 -10.08 13.34
CA GLN A 29 4.97 -11.30 12.54
C GLN A 29 3.57 -11.93 12.58
N VAL A 30 2.74 -11.52 13.54
CA VAL A 30 1.42 -12.09 13.79
C VAL A 30 0.39 -10.97 13.86
N CYS A 31 -0.73 -11.14 13.16
CA CYS A 31 -1.79 -10.15 13.10
C CYS A 31 -2.44 -9.94 14.49
N PRO A 32 -2.35 -8.73 15.08
CA PRO A 32 -2.93 -8.41 16.39
C PRO A 32 -4.39 -7.97 16.31
N TYR A 33 -4.97 -7.87 15.11
CA TYR A 33 -6.29 -7.29 14.91
C TYR A 33 -7.38 -8.13 15.60
N ILE A 34 -8.27 -7.46 16.32
CA ILE A 34 -9.43 -8.06 17.00
C ILE A 34 -10.68 -7.64 16.25
N THR A 35 -11.36 -8.61 15.62
CA THR A 35 -12.67 -8.36 15.02
C THR A 35 -13.71 -8.25 16.14
N LYS A 36 -14.62 -7.28 16.06
CA LYS A 36 -15.68 -7.10 17.08
C LYS A 36 -16.45 -8.40 17.29
N GLY A 37 -16.55 -8.85 18.55
CA GLY A 37 -17.26 -10.08 18.91
C GLY A 37 -16.52 -11.38 18.58
N GLN A 38 -15.24 -11.32 18.18
CA GLN A 38 -14.43 -12.49 17.85
C GLN A 38 -13.04 -12.44 18.49
N ASN A 39 -12.35 -13.58 18.43
CA ASN A 39 -10.97 -13.69 18.86
C ASN A 39 -10.01 -12.91 17.95
N THR A 40 -8.83 -12.59 18.49
CA THR A 40 -7.71 -12.01 17.73
C THR A 40 -7.39 -12.85 16.48
N CYS A 41 -7.14 -12.21 15.35
CA CYS A 41 -6.86 -12.85 14.06
C CYS A 41 -5.71 -13.87 14.13
N LYS A 42 -4.59 -13.52 14.77
CA LYS A 42 -3.39 -14.37 14.99
C LYS A 42 -2.77 -15.00 13.73
N GLU A 43 -3.04 -14.42 12.57
CA GLU A 43 -2.51 -14.93 11.31
C GLU A 43 -1.04 -14.54 11.12
N ASN A 44 -0.23 -15.47 10.63
CA ASN A 44 1.20 -15.22 10.38
C ASN A 44 1.40 -14.36 9.13
N GLN A 45 2.26 -13.34 9.22
CA GLN A 45 2.65 -12.50 8.09
C GLN A 45 3.36 -13.30 6.99
N TYR A 46 4.18 -14.30 7.37
CA TYR A 46 5.02 -15.06 6.45
C TYR A 46 4.57 -16.51 6.28
N ILE A 47 4.90 -17.12 5.14
CA ILE A 47 4.63 -18.53 4.86
C ILE A 47 5.46 -19.41 5.81
N ALA A 48 4.87 -20.48 6.34
CA ALA A 48 5.58 -21.41 7.22
C ALA A 48 6.85 -21.95 6.54
N GLY A 49 7.97 -21.95 7.26
CA GLY A 49 9.28 -22.34 6.70
C GLY A 49 10.01 -21.24 5.91
N SER A 50 9.41 -20.06 5.73
CA SER A 50 10.08 -18.89 5.14
C SER A 50 9.89 -17.66 6.02
N LYS A 51 11.00 -17.02 6.44
CA LYS A 51 10.94 -15.73 7.14
C LYS A 51 10.84 -14.51 6.21
N SER A 52 11.03 -14.72 4.90
CA SER A 52 11.14 -13.62 3.94
C SER A 52 9.95 -13.52 2.98
N LYS A 53 9.16 -14.59 2.80
CA LYS A 53 8.06 -14.61 1.84
C LYS A 53 6.74 -14.31 2.55
N PRO A 54 6.18 -13.09 2.40
CA PRO A 54 4.91 -12.75 3.01
C PRO A 54 3.78 -13.58 2.39
N LYS A 55 2.75 -13.86 3.20
CA LYS A 55 1.56 -14.58 2.74
C LYS A 55 0.68 -13.74 1.81
N SER A 56 0.63 -12.43 2.04
CA SER A 56 -0.17 -11.50 1.24
C SER A 56 0.50 -10.14 1.14
N GLN A 57 0.28 -9.46 0.01
CA GLN A 57 0.75 -8.11 -0.27
C GLN A 57 -0.34 -7.32 -0.98
N ILE A 58 -0.40 -6.01 -0.70
CA ILE A 58 -1.20 -5.05 -1.46
C ILE A 58 -0.27 -4.18 -2.31
N LEU A 59 -0.73 -3.78 -3.49
CA LEU A 59 -0.05 -2.83 -4.35
C LEU A 59 -0.65 -1.44 -4.11
N CYS A 60 0.17 -0.51 -3.61
CA CYS A 60 -0.23 0.86 -3.35
C CYS A 60 0.44 1.79 -4.36
N VAL A 61 -0.32 2.73 -4.90
CA VAL A 61 0.17 3.74 -5.85
C VAL A 61 -0.02 5.11 -5.21
N SER A 62 1.07 5.86 -5.04
CA SER A 62 1.00 7.21 -4.49
C SER A 62 0.49 8.20 -5.53
N PHE A 63 -0.44 9.06 -5.13
CA PHE A 63 -0.91 10.18 -5.95
C PHE A 63 -0.04 11.44 -5.78
N ILE A 64 0.91 11.46 -4.83
CA ILE A 64 1.78 12.62 -4.59
C ILE A 64 2.57 13.03 -5.84
N PRO A 65 3.17 12.11 -6.63
CA PRO A 65 3.85 12.50 -7.87
C PRO A 65 2.93 13.17 -8.89
N ILE A 66 1.63 12.84 -8.87
CA ILE A 66 0.63 13.47 -9.74
C ILE A 66 0.42 14.92 -9.31
N ILE A 67 0.24 15.16 -8.00
CA ILE A 67 0.10 16.51 -7.45
C ILE A 67 1.35 17.34 -7.77
N GLN A 68 2.54 16.81 -7.51
CA GLN A 68 3.79 17.49 -7.83
C GLN A 68 3.88 17.86 -9.32
N ALA A 69 3.51 16.93 -10.21
CA ALA A 69 3.50 17.19 -11.65
C ALA A 69 2.49 18.28 -12.04
N MET A 70 1.29 18.30 -11.44
CA MET A 70 0.25 19.32 -11.68
C MET A 70 0.71 20.74 -11.34
N PHE A 71 1.57 20.91 -10.34
CA PHE A 71 2.06 22.23 -9.88
C PHE A 71 3.47 22.57 -10.37
N SER A 72 4.17 21.65 -11.03
CA SER A 72 5.53 21.88 -11.54
C SER A 72 5.60 22.73 -12.82
N ASN A 73 4.60 22.60 -13.71
CA ASN A 73 4.59 23.23 -15.03
C ASN A 73 3.15 23.40 -15.53
N LYS A 74 2.86 24.54 -16.18
CA LYS A 74 1.56 24.85 -16.80
C LYS A 74 1.16 23.83 -17.87
N GLU A 75 2.09 23.40 -18.71
CA GLU A 75 1.82 22.43 -19.77
C GLU A 75 1.50 21.03 -19.19
N SER A 76 2.32 20.54 -18.25
CA SER A 76 2.05 19.29 -17.53
C SER A 76 0.71 19.33 -16.79
N SER A 77 0.37 20.47 -16.18
CA SER A 77 -0.93 20.68 -15.53
C SER A 77 -2.10 20.53 -16.51
N GLN A 78 -2.00 21.13 -17.71
CA GLN A 78 -3.03 21.03 -18.74
C GLN A 78 -3.18 19.58 -19.25
N MET A 79 -2.08 18.88 -19.48
CA MET A 79 -2.10 17.47 -19.92
C MET A 79 -2.73 16.54 -18.87
N LEU A 80 -2.51 16.80 -17.58
CA LEU A 80 -3.07 16.00 -16.49
C LEU A 80 -4.58 16.25 -16.25
N ARG A 81 -5.13 17.36 -16.76
CA ARG A 81 -6.56 17.74 -16.63
C ARG A 81 -7.47 17.14 -17.70
N TYR A 82 -6.99 16.17 -18.48
CA TYR A 82 -7.78 15.58 -19.56
C TYR A 82 -9.08 14.89 -19.10
N ARG A 83 -9.21 14.60 -17.79
CA ARG A 83 -10.40 14.00 -17.16
C ARG A 83 -11.38 15.02 -16.58
N ASP A 84 -11.05 16.31 -16.61
CA ASP A 84 -11.94 17.38 -16.14
C ASP A 84 -13.09 17.67 -17.14
N LYS A 85 -13.05 17.04 -18.33
CA LYS A 85 -14.08 17.09 -19.38
C LYS A 85 -14.85 15.78 -19.45
#